data_AF-A0A4S4KR86-F1
#
_entry.id   AF-A0A4S4KR86-F1
#
_cell.length_a   1.000
_cell.length_b   1.000
_cell.length_c   1.000
_cell.angle_alpha   90.00
_cell.angle_beta   90.00
_cell.angle_gamma   90.00
#
_symmetry.space_group_name_H-M   'P 1'
#
loop_
_entity.id
_entity.type
_entity.pdbx_description
1 polymer ?
#
loop_
_entity_poly.entity_id
_entity_poly.type
_entity_poly.pdbx_seq_one_letter_code
_entity_poly.pdbx_strand_id
1 'polypeptide(L)'
;MSGMLTNAFPPKPTWSVDESPDLSGQIIIVTGGNTGIGKETSKALLTHNAKVYIAGRNKEKVEEAIQDLLQETGKQAHALQLDLADLKAIKQAAEDFQTKETQLHVLFNSAGVMFPPIEMVTADGYDLQFGTNVLGHFYFTRLLTPMLLSTAASTPGGKVRVINTSSMGHLMGNKHIDYETLKDGPQRVKMGTQKLYFQSKFAAEFGGKYMIPWARVGEARKETKDPKVGAELWAWLESQVKGV
;
A
#
# COMPACT_ATOMS: atom_id res chain seq x y z
N MET A 1 9.47 -25.03 2.25
CA MET A 1 10.30 -24.15 3.10
C MET A 1 10.64 -22.89 2.31
N SER A 2 10.02 -21.76 2.65
CA SER A 2 10.33 -20.45 2.05
C SER A 2 11.54 -19.86 2.76
N GLY A 3 12.74 -20.04 2.21
CA GLY A 3 13.99 -19.47 2.73
C GLY A 3 14.37 -18.16 2.04
N MET A 4 15.34 -17.43 2.61
CA MET A 4 15.88 -16.19 2.04
C MET A 4 16.40 -16.39 0.61
N LEU A 5 17.03 -17.54 0.33
CA LEU A 5 17.52 -17.91 -1.02
C LEU A 5 16.38 -18.07 -2.05
N THR A 6 15.26 -18.71 -1.69
CA THR A 6 14.12 -18.89 -2.60
C THR A 6 13.35 -17.60 -2.88
N ASN A 7 13.52 -16.58 -2.03
CA ASN A 7 12.96 -15.25 -2.27
C ASN A 7 13.91 -14.38 -3.13
N ALA A 8 15.23 -14.56 -2.98
CA ALA A 8 16.24 -13.87 -3.78
C ALA A 8 16.33 -14.42 -5.22
N PHE A 9 16.15 -15.74 -5.39
CA PHE A 9 16.18 -16.43 -6.69
C PHE A 9 14.89 -17.24 -6.86
N PRO A 10 13.77 -16.56 -7.15
CA PRO A 10 12.50 -17.24 -7.19
C PRO A 10 12.37 -18.07 -8.49
N PRO A 11 11.72 -19.25 -8.46
CA PRO A 11 11.54 -20.09 -9.64
C PRO A 11 10.68 -19.40 -10.68
N LYS A 12 10.58 -19.94 -11.91
CA LYS A 12 9.71 -19.38 -12.96
C LYS A 12 8.26 -19.20 -12.44
N PRO A 13 7.58 -18.10 -12.81
CA PRO A 13 6.19 -17.91 -12.43
C PRO A 13 5.30 -19.02 -13.02
N THR A 14 4.30 -19.43 -12.25
CA THR A 14 3.28 -20.40 -12.67
C THR A 14 1.99 -19.74 -13.14
N TRP A 15 2.00 -18.40 -13.25
CA TRP A 15 0.86 -17.56 -13.63
C TRP A 15 1.38 -16.33 -14.39
N SER A 16 0.70 -15.93 -15.46
CA SER A 16 0.94 -14.69 -16.21
C SER A 16 -0.23 -13.71 -16.10
N VAL A 17 0.04 -12.44 -16.37
CA VAL A 17 -0.99 -11.38 -16.35
C VAL A 17 -2.14 -11.71 -17.32
N ASP A 18 -1.85 -12.34 -18.46
CA ASP A 18 -2.85 -12.70 -19.47
C ASP A 18 -3.90 -13.70 -18.94
N GLU A 19 -3.56 -14.45 -17.89
CA GLU A 19 -4.48 -15.36 -17.20
C GLU A 19 -5.39 -14.64 -16.18
N SER A 20 -5.31 -13.31 -16.06
CA SER A 20 -6.22 -12.54 -15.20
C SER A 20 -7.65 -12.60 -15.75
N PRO A 21 -8.67 -12.72 -14.88
CA PRO A 21 -10.06 -12.67 -15.32
C PRO A 21 -10.42 -11.28 -15.86
N ASP A 22 -11.56 -11.19 -16.54
CA ASP A 22 -12.18 -9.90 -16.80
C ASP A 22 -12.56 -9.21 -15.49
N LEU A 23 -12.21 -7.94 -15.37
CA LEU A 23 -12.43 -7.08 -14.21
C LEU A 23 -13.45 -5.97 -14.51
N SER A 24 -14.18 -6.07 -15.64
CA SER A 24 -15.29 -5.18 -15.97
C SER A 24 -16.20 -4.94 -14.76
N GLY A 25 -16.50 -3.67 -14.48
CA GLY A 25 -17.32 -3.25 -13.33
C GLY A 25 -16.58 -3.15 -12.00
N GLN A 26 -15.32 -3.59 -11.91
CA GLN A 26 -14.52 -3.42 -10.69
C GLN A 26 -13.84 -2.05 -10.67
N ILE A 27 -14.02 -1.34 -9.57
CA ILE A 27 -13.39 -0.07 -9.25
C ILE A 27 -12.20 -0.34 -8.34
N ILE A 28 -11.01 0.08 -8.78
CA ILE A 28 -9.74 -0.26 -8.14
C ILE A 28 -8.88 1.00 -7.96
N ILE A 29 -8.34 1.20 -6.76
CA ILE A 29 -7.35 2.26 -6.49
C ILE A 29 -5.96 1.64 -6.40
N VAL A 30 -4.98 2.24 -7.05
CA VAL A 30 -3.55 1.92 -6.94
C VAL A 30 -2.78 3.14 -6.44
N THR A 31 -2.36 3.13 -5.17
CA THR A 31 -1.46 4.16 -4.63
C THR A 31 -0.07 3.98 -5.24
N GLY A 32 0.58 5.07 -5.67
CA GLY A 32 1.84 4.99 -6.40
C GLY A 32 1.68 4.39 -7.80
N GLY A 33 0.46 4.34 -8.33
CA GLY A 33 0.12 3.72 -9.61
C GLY A 33 0.70 4.42 -10.84
N ASN A 34 1.48 5.49 -10.65
CA ASN A 34 2.09 6.29 -11.71
C ASN A 34 3.55 5.91 -12.02
N THR A 35 4.19 5.04 -11.22
CA THR A 35 5.57 4.61 -11.47
C THR A 35 5.80 3.14 -11.11
N GLY A 36 6.86 2.54 -11.67
CA GLY A 36 7.38 1.23 -11.28
C GLY A 36 6.32 0.13 -11.18
N ILE A 37 6.34 -0.61 -10.06
CA ILE A 37 5.42 -1.73 -9.79
C ILE A 37 3.95 -1.26 -9.83
N GLY A 38 3.66 -0.06 -9.32
CA GLY A 38 2.32 0.49 -9.33
C GLY A 38 1.80 0.76 -10.74
N LYS A 39 2.65 1.32 -11.63
CA LYS A 39 2.28 1.58 -13.03
C LYS A 39 1.99 0.29 -13.80
N GLU A 40 2.85 -0.73 -13.65
CA GLU A 40 2.62 -2.05 -14.27
C GLU A 40 1.37 -2.73 -13.71
N THR A 41 1.07 -2.55 -12.42
CA THR A 41 -0.18 -3.03 -11.82
C THR A 41 -1.38 -2.32 -12.46
N SER A 42 -1.35 -0.99 -12.57
CA SER A 42 -2.40 -0.20 -13.23
C SER A 42 -2.62 -0.65 -14.67
N LYS A 43 -1.53 -0.88 -15.43
CA LYS A 43 -1.57 -1.39 -16.81
C LYS A 43 -2.30 -2.72 -16.90
N ALA A 44 -1.90 -3.70 -16.08
CA ALA A 44 -2.56 -5.01 -16.04
C ALA A 44 -4.06 -4.87 -15.74
N LEU A 45 -4.42 -4.09 -14.73
CA LEU A 45 -5.82 -3.90 -14.35
C LEU A 45 -6.65 -3.24 -15.47
N LEU A 46 -6.09 -2.21 -16.13
CA LEU A 46 -6.72 -1.57 -17.28
C LEU A 46 -6.91 -2.56 -18.43
N THR A 47 -5.86 -3.30 -18.82
CA THR A 47 -5.93 -4.32 -19.88
C THR A 47 -7.06 -5.33 -19.65
N HIS A 48 -7.38 -5.62 -18.38
CA HIS A 48 -8.49 -6.50 -17.98
C HIS A 48 -9.79 -5.75 -17.63
N ASN A 49 -10.01 -4.56 -18.17
CA ASN A 49 -11.27 -3.77 -18.12
C ASN A 49 -11.68 -3.21 -16.74
N ALA A 50 -10.77 -3.19 -15.76
CA ALA A 50 -11.06 -2.51 -14.50
C ALA A 50 -11.16 -0.99 -14.69
N LYS A 51 -11.98 -0.33 -13.86
CA LYS A 51 -11.92 1.13 -13.68
C LYS A 51 -10.83 1.45 -12.66
N VAL A 52 -9.71 1.99 -13.14
CA VAL A 52 -8.50 2.19 -12.31
C VAL A 52 -8.34 3.66 -11.93
N TYR A 53 -8.19 3.90 -10.63
CA TYR A 53 -7.74 5.17 -10.06
C TYR A 53 -6.26 5.11 -9.72
N ILE A 54 -5.47 5.96 -10.36
CA ILE A 54 -4.05 6.15 -10.09
C ILE A 54 -3.92 7.22 -9.02
N ALA A 55 -3.56 6.79 -7.81
CA ALA A 55 -3.42 7.68 -6.67
C ALA A 55 -1.96 8.08 -6.46
N GLY A 56 -1.67 9.38 -6.45
CA GLY A 56 -0.30 9.87 -6.33
C GLY A 56 -0.18 11.33 -5.90
N ARG A 57 1.03 11.71 -5.50
CA ARG A 57 1.36 13.01 -4.90
C ARG A 57 1.57 14.13 -5.90
N ASN A 58 2.21 13.81 -7.01
CA ASN A 58 2.54 14.80 -8.02
C ASN A 58 1.54 14.65 -9.16
N LYS A 59 0.68 15.66 -9.31
CA LYS A 59 -0.42 15.66 -10.26
C LYS A 59 0.08 15.48 -11.69
N GLU A 60 1.15 16.19 -12.05
CA GLU A 60 1.70 16.17 -13.41
C GLU A 60 2.19 14.77 -13.78
N LYS A 61 2.93 14.09 -12.89
CA LYS A 61 3.39 12.71 -13.08
C LYS A 61 2.26 11.69 -13.08
N VAL A 62 1.17 11.95 -12.37
CA VAL A 62 -0.02 11.10 -12.42
C VAL A 62 -0.68 11.24 -13.79
N GLU A 63 -0.87 12.47 -14.26
CA GLU A 63 -1.45 12.76 -15.58
C GLU A 63 -0.59 12.19 -16.72
N GLU A 64 0.74 12.34 -16.65
CA GLU A 64 1.68 11.73 -17.60
C GLU A 64 1.52 10.21 -17.65
N ALA A 65 1.53 9.54 -16.49
CA ALA A 65 1.35 8.09 -16.44
C ALA A 65 -0.02 7.64 -16.96
N ILE A 66 -1.07 8.43 -16.75
CA ILE A 66 -2.40 8.16 -17.31
C ILE A 66 -2.37 8.22 -18.85
N GLN A 67 -1.67 9.21 -19.43
CA GLN A 67 -1.53 9.30 -20.90
C GLN A 67 -0.73 8.13 -21.46
N ASP A 68 0.38 7.76 -20.83
CA ASP A 68 1.16 6.60 -21.23
C ASP A 68 0.32 5.32 -21.21
N LEU A 69 -0.42 5.10 -20.12
CA LEU A 69 -1.27 3.92 -19.97
C LEU A 69 -2.43 3.91 -20.97
N LEU A 70 -3.00 5.07 -21.29
CA LEU A 70 -3.99 5.19 -22.34
C LEU A 70 -3.41 4.77 -23.70
N GLN A 71 -2.19 5.22 -24.04
CA GLN A 71 -1.52 4.82 -25.28
C GLN A 71 -1.21 3.32 -25.33
N GLU A 72 -0.77 2.75 -24.20
CA GLU A 72 -0.37 1.34 -24.12
C GLU A 72 -1.56 0.37 -24.08
N THR A 73 -2.68 0.76 -23.47
CA THR A 73 -3.81 -0.13 -23.20
C THR A 73 -5.09 0.22 -23.96
N GLY A 74 -5.15 1.41 -24.56
CA GLY A 74 -6.37 1.98 -25.15
C GLY A 74 -7.45 2.35 -24.12
N LYS A 75 -7.13 2.33 -22.82
CA LYS A 75 -8.09 2.53 -21.73
C LYS A 75 -7.67 3.64 -20.79
N GLN A 76 -8.63 4.50 -20.48
CA GLN A 76 -8.43 5.68 -19.65
C GLN A 76 -8.46 5.31 -18.17
N ALA A 77 -7.42 5.71 -17.43
CA ALA A 77 -7.43 5.70 -15.97
C ALA A 77 -7.88 7.07 -15.39
N HIS A 78 -8.22 7.08 -14.11
CA HIS A 78 -8.65 8.26 -13.36
C HIS A 78 -7.56 8.73 -12.40
N ALA A 79 -7.35 10.03 -12.29
CA ALA A 79 -6.42 10.59 -11.32
C ALA A 79 -7.07 10.68 -9.93
N LEU A 80 -6.28 10.38 -8.88
CA LEU A 80 -6.60 10.67 -7.50
C LEU A 80 -5.41 11.35 -6.83
N GLN A 81 -5.57 12.60 -6.42
CA GLN A 81 -4.52 13.33 -5.71
C GLN A 81 -4.40 12.78 -4.28
N LEU A 82 -3.26 12.18 -3.94
CA LEU A 82 -3.05 11.54 -2.64
C LEU A 82 -1.60 11.73 -2.18
N ASP A 83 -1.42 12.39 -1.04
CA ASP A 83 -0.16 12.40 -0.31
C ASP A 83 -0.22 11.63 0.99
N LEU A 84 0.38 10.44 0.98
CA LEU A 84 0.44 9.54 2.14
C LEU A 84 1.35 10.06 3.28
N ALA A 85 2.12 11.12 3.04
CA ALA A 85 2.94 11.79 4.05
C ALA A 85 2.23 13.03 4.67
N ASP A 86 0.92 13.19 4.43
CA ASP A 86 0.10 14.26 5.00
C ASP A 86 -1.29 13.69 5.36
N LEU A 87 -1.59 13.57 6.65
CA LEU A 87 -2.86 12.99 7.11
C LEU A 87 -4.08 13.80 6.64
N LYS A 88 -3.98 15.12 6.54
CA LYS A 88 -5.08 15.96 6.01
C LYS A 88 -5.29 15.71 4.52
N ALA A 89 -4.21 15.60 3.75
CA ALA A 89 -4.30 15.28 2.32
C ALA A 89 -4.91 13.89 2.08
N ILE A 90 -4.59 12.90 2.93
CA ILE A 90 -5.20 11.56 2.88
C ILE A 90 -6.72 11.64 3.07
N LYS A 91 -7.18 12.40 4.07
CA LYS A 91 -8.61 12.58 4.33
C LYS A 91 -9.31 13.22 3.14
N GLN A 92 -8.74 14.29 2.60
CA GLN A 92 -9.29 14.98 1.44
C GLN A 92 -9.39 14.07 0.21
N ALA A 93 -8.38 13.21 -0.02
CA ALA A 93 -8.37 12.25 -1.11
C ALA A 93 -9.47 11.18 -0.96
N ALA A 94 -9.69 10.68 0.25
CA ALA A 94 -10.75 9.70 0.51
C ALA A 94 -12.13 10.33 0.28
N GLU A 95 -12.36 11.54 0.78
CA GLU A 95 -13.60 12.29 0.57
C GLU A 95 -13.84 12.58 -0.92
N ASP A 96 -12.82 13.07 -1.64
CA ASP A 96 -12.88 13.30 -3.08
C ASP A 96 -13.26 12.03 -3.85
N PHE A 97 -12.63 10.89 -3.55
CA PHE A 97 -12.99 9.61 -4.15
C PHE A 97 -14.45 9.22 -3.84
N GLN A 98 -14.91 9.42 -2.61
CA GLN A 98 -16.28 9.12 -2.18
C GLN A 98 -17.34 10.01 -2.86
N THR A 99 -16.96 11.18 -3.36
CA THR A 99 -17.87 11.98 -4.22
C THR A 99 -18.02 11.42 -5.64
N LYS A 100 -17.03 10.63 -6.10
CA LYS A 100 -16.94 10.11 -7.47
C LYS A 100 -17.46 8.69 -7.61
N GLU A 101 -17.37 7.90 -6.54
CA GLU A 101 -17.73 6.48 -6.54
C GLU A 101 -18.54 6.10 -5.31
N THR A 102 -19.43 5.13 -5.48
CA THR A 102 -20.19 4.51 -4.38
C THR A 102 -19.65 3.14 -3.98
N GLN A 103 -18.69 2.60 -4.74
CA GLN A 103 -18.12 1.27 -4.55
C GLN A 103 -16.61 1.28 -4.71
N LEU A 104 -15.94 0.39 -3.98
CA LEU A 104 -14.51 0.12 -4.09
C LEU A 104 -14.27 -1.38 -3.93
N HIS A 105 -13.72 -2.00 -4.97
CA HIS A 105 -13.55 -3.46 -5.03
C HIS A 105 -12.15 -3.88 -4.59
N VAL A 106 -11.13 -3.11 -4.99
CA VAL A 106 -9.74 -3.41 -4.63
C VAL A 106 -8.99 -2.13 -4.28
N LEU A 107 -8.27 -2.16 -3.16
CA LEU A 107 -7.30 -1.13 -2.78
C LEU A 107 -5.89 -1.72 -2.78
N PHE A 108 -5.04 -1.27 -3.70
CA PHE A 108 -3.62 -1.59 -3.74
C PHE A 108 -2.82 -0.49 -3.04
N ASN A 109 -2.44 -0.76 -1.79
CA ASN A 109 -1.49 0.01 -0.99
C ASN A 109 -0.06 -0.33 -1.44
N SER A 110 0.29 0.17 -2.64
CA SER A 110 1.58 -0.09 -3.31
C SER A 110 2.61 1.03 -3.14
N ALA A 111 2.18 2.25 -2.81
CA ALA A 111 3.07 3.38 -2.68
C ALA A 111 4.09 3.15 -1.56
N GLY A 112 5.32 3.61 -1.77
CA GLY A 112 6.28 3.60 -0.68
C GLY A 112 7.55 4.36 -1.01
N VAL A 113 8.24 4.77 0.04
CA VAL A 113 9.57 5.35 -0.03
C VAL A 113 10.58 4.40 0.60
N MET A 114 11.79 4.40 0.06
CA MET A 114 12.88 3.54 0.51
C MET A 114 14.15 4.36 0.62
N PHE A 115 14.74 4.38 1.80
CA PHE A 115 15.99 5.07 2.13
C PHE A 115 16.03 6.57 1.73
N PRO A 116 14.96 7.36 2.00
CA PRO A 116 15.04 8.80 1.81
C PRO A 116 16.11 9.42 2.73
N PRO A 117 16.59 10.64 2.44
CA PRO A 117 17.42 11.40 3.37
C PRO A 117 16.81 11.45 4.78
N ILE A 118 17.65 11.33 5.82
CA ILE A 118 17.20 11.09 7.19
C ILE A 118 16.44 12.28 7.78
N GLU A 119 16.75 13.49 7.32
CA GLU A 119 16.08 14.74 7.70
C GLU A 119 14.63 14.83 7.20
N MET A 120 14.24 14.00 6.23
CA MET A 120 12.87 14.03 5.72
C MET A 120 11.90 13.34 6.69
N VAL A 121 10.81 14.05 6.99
CA VAL A 121 9.70 13.63 7.85
C VAL A 121 8.38 13.93 7.15
N THR A 122 7.29 13.31 7.60
CA THR A 122 5.94 13.64 7.11
C THR A 122 5.51 15.03 7.56
N ALA A 123 4.43 15.58 6.98
CA ALA A 123 3.82 16.83 7.43
C ALA A 123 3.43 16.78 8.92
N ASP A 124 3.03 15.60 9.39
CA ASP A 124 2.64 15.35 10.78
C ASP A 124 3.81 14.97 11.72
N GLY A 125 5.06 15.06 11.25
CA GLY A 125 6.27 14.86 12.07
C GLY A 125 6.68 13.41 12.32
N TYR A 126 6.18 12.46 11.53
CA TYR A 126 6.60 11.06 11.57
C TYR A 126 7.81 10.79 10.70
N ASP A 127 8.53 9.70 10.98
CA ASP A 127 9.51 9.15 10.02
C ASP A 127 8.86 9.00 8.65
N LEU A 128 9.52 9.47 7.59
CA LEU A 128 8.92 9.48 6.26
C LEU A 128 8.58 8.06 5.76
N GLN A 129 9.39 7.05 6.08
CA GLN A 129 9.16 5.68 5.62
C GLN A 129 8.02 5.02 6.37
N PHE A 130 7.99 5.12 7.70
CA PHE A 130 6.87 4.58 8.47
C PHE A 130 5.57 5.34 8.21
N GLY A 131 5.65 6.67 8.17
CA GLY A 131 4.55 7.57 7.87
C GLY A 131 3.90 7.25 6.52
N THR A 132 4.70 7.17 5.46
CA THR A 132 4.19 6.88 4.10
C THR A 132 3.76 5.41 3.94
N ASN A 133 4.63 4.46 4.32
CA ASN A 133 4.46 3.05 3.96
C ASN A 133 3.40 2.35 4.84
N VAL A 134 3.15 2.86 6.05
CA VAL A 134 2.30 2.21 7.07
C VAL A 134 1.17 3.14 7.51
N LEU A 135 1.48 4.25 8.19
CA LEU A 135 0.46 5.11 8.82
C LEU A 135 -0.49 5.73 7.79
N GLY A 136 0.04 6.25 6.69
CA GLY A 136 -0.76 6.86 5.63
C GLY A 136 -1.68 5.86 4.94
N HIS A 137 -1.17 4.67 4.61
CA HIS A 137 -1.99 3.59 4.03
C HIS A 137 -3.05 3.08 5.00
N PHE A 138 -2.70 2.92 6.28
CA PHE A 138 -3.65 2.58 7.33
C PHE A 138 -4.79 3.61 7.35
N TYR A 139 -4.46 4.90 7.39
CA TYR A 139 -5.47 5.94 7.50
C TYR A 139 -6.37 6.00 6.27
N PHE A 140 -5.79 5.94 5.07
CA PHE A 140 -6.54 5.91 3.83
C PHE A 140 -7.49 4.69 3.74
N THR A 141 -6.98 3.51 4.11
CA THR A 141 -7.79 2.28 4.19
C THR A 141 -8.92 2.43 5.22
N ARG A 142 -8.62 3.00 6.39
CA ARG A 142 -9.57 3.20 7.49
C ARG A 142 -10.74 4.11 7.09
N LEU A 143 -10.48 5.16 6.32
CA LEU A 143 -11.49 6.07 5.78
C LEU A 143 -12.36 5.42 4.69
N LEU A 144 -11.77 4.55 3.87
CA LEU A 144 -12.47 3.82 2.81
C LEU A 144 -13.14 2.53 3.26
N THR A 145 -12.88 2.08 4.49
CA THR A 145 -13.40 0.82 5.06
C THR A 145 -14.92 0.71 4.98
N PRO A 146 -15.74 1.73 5.30
CA PRO A 146 -17.19 1.63 5.16
C PRO A 146 -17.63 1.29 3.72
N MET A 147 -16.99 1.89 2.72
CA MET A 147 -17.29 1.63 1.31
C MET A 147 -16.81 0.25 0.87
N LEU A 148 -15.61 -0.18 1.29
CA LEU A 148 -15.09 -1.52 1.03
C LEU A 148 -16.06 -2.59 1.59
N LEU A 149 -16.52 -2.42 2.83
CA LEU A 149 -17.46 -3.34 3.46
C LEU A 149 -18.83 -3.33 2.79
N SER A 150 -19.36 -2.15 2.45
CA SER A 150 -20.62 -2.03 1.72
C SER A 150 -20.54 -2.70 0.34
N THR A 151 -19.42 -2.51 -0.36
CA THR A 151 -19.17 -3.16 -1.66
C THR A 151 -19.10 -4.68 -1.49
N ALA A 152 -18.40 -5.17 -0.45
CA ALA A 152 -18.30 -6.60 -0.18
C ALA A 152 -19.66 -7.25 0.08
N ALA A 153 -20.57 -6.53 0.75
CA ALA A 153 -21.93 -6.99 1.01
C ALA A 153 -22.81 -7.02 -0.25
N SER A 154 -22.59 -6.12 -1.22
CA SER A 154 -23.38 -6.04 -2.46
C SER A 154 -22.79 -6.80 -3.65
N THR A 155 -21.49 -7.12 -3.64
CA THR A 155 -20.83 -7.86 -4.72
C THR A 155 -21.08 -9.38 -4.58
N PRO A 156 -21.65 -10.05 -5.59
CA PRO A 156 -21.77 -11.51 -5.59
C PRO A 156 -20.43 -12.22 -5.34
N GLY A 157 -20.38 -13.08 -4.34
CA GLY A 157 -19.16 -13.78 -3.93
C GLY A 157 -18.21 -12.97 -3.03
N GLY A 158 -18.56 -11.74 -2.64
CA GLY A 158 -17.88 -10.97 -1.59
C GLY A 158 -16.40 -10.65 -1.89
N LYS A 159 -16.01 -10.60 -3.16
CA LYS A 159 -14.60 -10.51 -3.57
C LYS A 159 -14.06 -9.06 -3.51
N VAL A 160 -14.08 -8.45 -2.33
CA VAL A 160 -13.40 -7.17 -2.05
C VAL A 160 -12.11 -7.42 -1.29
N ARG A 161 -11.03 -6.68 -1.59
CA ARG A 161 -9.74 -6.88 -0.92
C ARG A 161 -8.90 -5.61 -0.80
N VAL A 162 -8.14 -5.55 0.28
CA VAL A 162 -7.04 -4.61 0.46
C VAL A 162 -5.73 -5.38 0.29
N ILE A 163 -4.80 -4.86 -0.50
CA ILE A 163 -3.52 -5.49 -0.81
C ILE A 163 -2.41 -4.53 -0.39
N ASN A 164 -1.55 -4.96 0.52
CA ASN A 164 -0.39 -4.18 0.99
C ASN A 164 0.91 -4.69 0.35
N THR A 165 1.68 -3.80 -0.27
CA THR A 165 3.00 -4.15 -0.83
C THR A 165 4.09 -4.08 0.25
N SER A 166 4.54 -5.25 0.71
CA SER A 166 5.68 -5.40 1.63
C SER A 166 7.02 -5.47 0.87
N SER A 167 8.07 -6.00 1.51
CA SER A 167 9.39 -6.28 0.95
C SER A 167 10.06 -7.37 1.77
N MET A 168 11.00 -8.11 1.15
CA MET A 168 11.95 -8.95 1.91
C MET A 168 12.73 -8.18 2.97
N GLY A 169 12.79 -6.84 2.90
CA GLY A 169 13.33 -5.99 3.96
C GLY A 169 12.78 -6.29 5.35
N HIS A 170 11.51 -6.73 5.47
CA HIS A 170 10.94 -7.11 6.76
C HIS A 170 11.71 -8.29 7.42
N LEU A 171 12.36 -9.15 6.62
CA LEU A 171 13.21 -10.26 7.08
C LEU A 171 14.59 -9.82 7.59
N MET A 172 14.94 -8.55 7.44
CA MET A 172 16.25 -8.00 7.80
C MET A 172 16.20 -6.98 8.94
N GLY A 173 15.00 -6.56 9.35
CA GLY A 173 14.79 -5.62 10.46
C GLY A 173 14.70 -6.26 11.84
N ASN A 174 14.54 -5.40 12.84
CA ASN A 174 14.22 -5.79 14.22
C ASN A 174 12.99 -6.71 14.26
N LYS A 175 12.88 -7.50 15.33
CA LYS A 175 11.74 -8.43 15.56
C LYS A 175 10.58 -7.77 16.32
N HIS A 176 10.65 -6.46 16.51
CA HIS A 176 9.65 -5.63 17.17
C HIS A 176 9.63 -4.25 16.50
N ILE A 177 8.56 -3.50 16.74
CA ILE A 177 8.45 -2.09 16.35
C ILE A 177 9.03 -1.24 17.48
N ASP A 178 9.99 -0.38 17.14
CA ASP A 178 10.55 0.61 18.06
C ASP A 178 9.76 1.92 17.93
N TYR A 179 8.79 2.10 18.83
CA TYR A 179 7.87 3.24 18.82
C TYR A 179 8.58 4.58 19.05
N GLU A 180 9.75 4.62 19.70
CA GLU A 180 10.53 5.84 19.92
C GLU A 180 11.16 6.39 18.64
N THR A 181 11.20 5.57 17.59
CA THR A 181 11.80 5.92 16.29
C THR A 181 10.78 6.36 15.24
N LEU A 182 9.48 6.29 15.56
CA LEU A 182 8.41 6.56 14.60
C LEU A 182 8.13 8.05 14.39
N LYS A 183 8.54 8.88 15.33
CA LYS A 183 8.53 10.35 15.23
C LYS A 183 9.94 10.88 15.10
N ASP A 184 10.06 12.13 14.64
CA ASP A 184 11.37 12.76 14.56
C ASP A 184 12.06 12.85 15.92
N GLY A 185 13.37 12.64 15.93
CA GLY A 185 14.14 12.60 17.17
C GLY A 185 15.48 11.86 17.07
N PRO A 186 16.33 11.95 18.11
CA PRO A 186 17.70 11.42 18.07
C PRO A 186 17.77 9.90 17.92
N GLN A 187 16.82 9.15 18.50
CA GLN A 187 16.77 7.69 18.36
C GLN A 187 16.46 7.25 16.92
N ARG A 188 15.56 7.98 16.24
CA ARG A 188 15.27 7.78 14.82
C ARG A 188 16.52 8.00 13.97
N VAL A 189 17.22 9.12 14.15
CA VAL A 189 18.46 9.42 13.41
C VAL A 189 19.52 8.33 13.64
N LYS A 190 19.69 7.88 14.89
CA LYS A 190 20.62 6.81 15.26
C LYS A 190 20.27 5.45 14.64
N MET A 191 18.99 5.13 14.45
CA MET A 191 18.54 3.88 13.85
C MET A 191 18.98 3.76 12.38
N GLY A 192 19.00 4.87 11.65
CA GLY A 192 19.42 4.94 10.26
C GLY A 192 18.36 4.46 9.26
N THR A 193 18.44 5.00 8.04
CA THR A 193 17.41 4.86 6.99
C THR A 193 17.12 3.41 6.62
N GLN A 194 18.14 2.54 6.61
CA GLN A 194 17.96 1.15 6.24
C GLN A 194 17.13 0.35 7.24
N LYS A 195 17.39 0.50 8.54
CA LYS A 195 16.63 -0.20 9.59
C LYS A 195 15.22 0.35 9.71
N LEU A 196 15.04 1.67 9.54
CA LEU A 196 13.73 2.33 9.48
C LEU A 196 12.87 1.75 8.33
N TYR A 197 13.46 1.53 7.15
CA TYR A 197 12.76 0.88 6.04
C TYR A 197 12.30 -0.53 6.39
N PHE A 198 13.19 -1.36 6.93
CA PHE A 198 12.89 -2.74 7.30
C PHE A 198 11.78 -2.83 8.35
N GLN A 199 11.77 -1.92 9.33
CA GLN A 199 10.69 -1.79 10.30
C GLN A 199 9.36 -1.43 9.63
N SER A 200 9.36 -0.49 8.67
CA SER A 200 8.13 -0.15 7.94
C SER A 200 7.53 -1.34 7.18
N LYS A 201 8.38 -2.21 6.62
CA LYS A 201 7.96 -3.40 5.89
C LYS A 201 7.52 -4.53 6.82
N PHE A 202 8.12 -4.64 8.01
CA PHE A 202 7.63 -5.52 9.07
C PHE A 202 6.24 -5.10 9.57
N ALA A 203 6.01 -3.80 9.78
CA ALA A 203 4.72 -3.30 10.21
C ALA A 203 3.60 -3.50 9.16
N ALA A 204 3.92 -3.42 7.87
CA ALA A 204 2.96 -3.63 6.78
C ALA A 204 2.38 -5.06 6.70
N GLU A 205 2.98 -6.04 7.41
CA GLU A 205 2.58 -7.45 7.36
C GLU A 205 1.52 -7.86 8.38
N PHE A 206 1.18 -7.01 9.34
CA PHE A 206 0.18 -7.29 10.37
C PHE A 206 -1.28 -7.28 9.85
N GLY A 207 -1.52 -7.56 8.56
CA GLY A 207 -2.78 -7.24 7.86
C GLY A 207 -3.34 -8.27 6.88
N GLY A 208 -2.96 -9.56 6.94
CA GLY A 208 -3.60 -10.59 6.12
C GLY A 208 -2.66 -11.67 5.59
N LYS A 209 -2.97 -12.20 4.40
CA LYS A 209 -2.12 -13.21 3.75
C LYS A 209 -0.82 -12.59 3.26
N TYR A 210 0.29 -13.27 3.50
CA TYR A 210 1.60 -12.85 3.03
C TYR A 210 1.92 -13.49 1.67
N MET A 211 2.20 -12.66 0.67
CA MET A 211 2.54 -13.11 -0.67
C MET A 211 4.04 -12.91 -0.91
N ILE A 212 4.70 -13.95 -1.39
CA ILE A 212 6.11 -13.94 -1.81
C ILE A 212 6.21 -13.80 -3.34
N PRO A 213 7.41 -13.57 -3.92
CA PRO A 213 7.56 -13.39 -5.36
C PRO A 213 6.80 -14.44 -6.20
N TRP A 214 6.21 -13.95 -7.29
CA TRP A 214 5.29 -14.66 -8.20
C TRP A 214 3.93 -14.99 -7.61
N ALA A 215 3.40 -14.09 -6.78
CA ALA A 215 2.05 -14.19 -6.20
C ALA A 215 1.78 -15.55 -5.51
N ARG A 216 2.80 -16.14 -4.88
CA ARG A 216 2.64 -17.35 -4.09
C ARG A 216 2.32 -16.97 -2.65
N VAL A 217 1.40 -17.69 -2.01
CA VAL A 217 1.18 -17.54 -0.57
C VAL A 217 2.41 -18.07 0.15
N GLY A 218 3.08 -17.20 0.91
CA GLY A 218 4.21 -17.56 1.76
C GLY A 218 3.86 -17.44 3.23
N GLU A 219 4.86 -17.66 4.08
CA GLU A 219 4.77 -17.39 5.51
C GLU A 219 5.65 -16.20 5.85
N ALA A 220 5.04 -15.17 6.44
CA ALA A 220 5.77 -14.07 7.08
C ALA A 220 6.46 -14.55 8.35
N ARG A 221 7.32 -13.70 8.92
CA ARG A 221 7.93 -13.94 10.23
C ARG A 221 6.88 -14.28 11.28
N LYS A 222 7.17 -15.23 12.19
CA LYS A 222 6.22 -15.66 13.21
C LYS A 222 5.74 -14.51 14.11
N GLU A 223 6.58 -13.51 14.32
CA GLU A 223 6.28 -12.31 15.13
C GLU A 223 5.15 -11.48 14.52
N THR A 224 4.93 -11.54 13.20
CA THR A 224 3.79 -10.87 12.53
C THR A 224 2.45 -11.52 12.84
N LYS A 225 2.47 -12.77 13.34
CA LYS A 225 1.29 -13.53 13.75
C LYS A 225 1.01 -13.37 15.25
N ASP A 226 1.79 -12.58 15.99
CA ASP A 226 1.55 -12.31 17.40
C ASP A 226 0.34 -11.35 17.54
N PRO A 227 -0.80 -11.82 18.09
CA PRO A 227 -2.01 -11.01 18.19
C PRO A 227 -1.83 -9.80 19.12
N LYS A 228 -0.93 -9.89 20.10
CA LYS A 228 -0.66 -8.78 21.03
C LYS A 228 0.05 -7.64 20.31
N VAL A 229 1.10 -7.96 19.55
CA VAL A 229 1.85 -6.97 18.78
C VAL A 229 0.96 -6.32 17.71
N GLY A 230 0.12 -7.12 17.03
CA GLY A 230 -0.85 -6.60 16.07
C GLY A 230 -1.86 -5.64 16.70
N ALA A 231 -2.41 -5.99 17.88
CA ALA A 231 -3.32 -5.13 18.62
C ALA A 231 -2.66 -3.83 19.10
N GLU A 232 -1.41 -3.90 19.57
CA GLU A 232 -0.64 -2.72 19.99
C GLU A 232 -0.38 -1.77 18.82
N LEU A 233 0.07 -2.29 17.66
CA LEU A 233 0.24 -1.49 16.44
C LEU A 233 -1.09 -0.87 16.00
N TRP A 234 -2.17 -1.64 15.98
CA TRP A 234 -3.50 -1.15 15.58
C TRP A 234 -3.99 -0.03 16.49
N ALA A 235 -3.89 -0.20 17.81
CA ALA A 235 -4.29 0.82 18.78
C ALA A 235 -3.44 2.09 18.65
N TRP A 236 -2.13 1.93 18.41
CA TRP A 236 -1.25 3.06 18.14
C TRP A 236 -1.68 3.80 16.87
N LEU A 237 -1.89 3.10 15.76
CA LEU A 237 -2.31 3.69 14.49
C LEU A 237 -3.65 4.45 14.61
N GLU A 238 -4.66 3.86 15.24
CA GLU A 238 -5.96 4.51 15.53
C GLU A 238 -5.76 5.79 16.36
N SER A 239 -4.87 5.77 17.36
CA SER A 239 -4.62 6.95 18.19
C SER A 239 -3.94 8.09 17.41
N GLN A 240 -3.14 7.80 16.39
CA GLN A 240 -2.43 8.81 15.61
C GLN A 240 -3.34 9.55 14.62
N VAL A 241 -4.39 8.90 14.14
CA VAL A 241 -5.33 9.47 13.16
C VAL A 241 -6.58 10.06 13.80
N LYS A 242 -6.71 9.94 15.12
CA LYS A 242 -7.87 10.43 15.86
C LYS A 242 -7.92 11.95 15.83
N GLY A 243 -8.98 12.51 15.25
CA GLY A 243 -9.22 13.96 15.24
C GLY A 243 -8.58 14.71 14.08
N VAL A 244 -7.98 13.99 13.12
CA VAL A 244 -7.62 14.52 11.80
C VAL A 244 -8.90 14.74 10.98
#